data_AF-A0A1H2DR37-F1
#
_entry.id   AF-A0A1H2DR37-F1
#
_cell.length_a   1.000
_cell.length_b   1.000
_cell.length_c   1.000
_cell.angle_alpha   90.00
_cell.angle_beta   90.00
_cell.angle_gamma   90.00
#
_symmetry.space_group_name_H-M   'P 1'
#
loop_
_entity.id
_entity.type
_entity.pdbx_description
1 polymer ?
#
loop_
_entity_poly.entity_id
_entity_poly.type
_entity_poly.pdbx_seq_one_letter_code
_entity_poly.pdbx_strand_id
1 'polypeptide(L)'
;MNRIDLTPQNVADAGQVLKHTAFVHRRTAIRPKSEKEAQEIAIVWARMFARYKLDLPELLEAVERRAIKHQDAPEPGEIVQWAREVRQEWSSRAQADPEQRALHEAKIDRKIANFAGNFGIQIDGRPA
;
A
#
# COMPACT_ATOMS: atom_id res chain seq x y z
N MET A 1 -10.47 -13.65 14.35
CA MET A 1 -9.49 -12.75 13.72
C MET A 1 -9.27 -13.28 12.30
N ASN A 2 -9.71 -12.59 11.24
CA ASN A 2 -9.52 -13.07 9.86
C ASN A 2 -8.02 -13.35 9.64
N ARG A 3 -7.69 -14.60 9.29
CA ARG A 3 -6.33 -15.00 8.96
C ARG A 3 -6.03 -14.34 7.61
N ILE A 4 -5.10 -13.40 7.61
CA ILE A 4 -4.63 -12.79 6.37
C ILE A 4 -3.64 -13.77 5.77
N ASP A 5 -4.00 -14.32 4.62
CA ASP A 5 -3.11 -15.17 3.86
C ASP A 5 -2.00 -14.31 3.26
N LEU A 6 -0.80 -14.51 3.79
CA LEU A 6 0.39 -13.82 3.30
C LEU A 6 0.90 -14.52 2.06
N THR A 7 1.14 -13.76 1.00
CA THR A 7 1.88 -14.25 -0.16
C THR A 7 3.39 -14.18 0.10
N PRO A 8 4.21 -15.00 -0.60
CA PRO A 8 5.66 -14.86 -0.57
C PRO A 8 6.13 -13.45 -0.94
N GLN A 9 5.42 -12.78 -1.86
CA GLN A 9 5.73 -11.41 -2.26
C GLN A 9 5.54 -10.42 -1.11
N ASN A 10 4.46 -10.54 -0.33
CA ASN A 10 4.23 -9.63 0.81
C ASN A 10 5.38 -9.71 1.83
N VAL A 11 5.92 -10.91 2.06
CA VAL A 11 7.04 -11.11 2.97
C VAL A 11 8.33 -10.54 2.38
N ALA A 12 8.56 -10.72 1.08
CA ALA A 12 9.71 -10.15 0.38
C ALA A 12 9.69 -8.61 0.43
N ASP A 13 8.55 -7.99 0.14
CA ASP A 13 8.35 -6.53 0.19
C ASP A 13 8.59 -6.01 1.62
N ALA A 14 8.01 -6.66 2.63
CA ALA A 14 8.22 -6.27 4.03
C ALA A 14 9.70 -6.39 4.46
N GLY A 15 10.41 -7.42 3.96
CA GLY A 15 11.85 -7.55 4.16
C GLY A 15 12.65 -6.43 3.48
N GLN A 16 12.20 -5.96 2.32
CA GLN A 16 12.80 -4.80 1.66
C GLN A 16 12.56 -3.50 2.43
N VAL A 17 11.35 -3.31 2.98
CA VAL A 17 11.06 -2.17 3.87
C VAL A 17 11.94 -2.22 5.12
N LEU A 18 12.09 -3.38 5.77
CA LEU A 18 12.99 -3.54 6.93
C LEU A 18 14.43 -3.13 6.60
N LYS A 19 14.96 -3.60 5.46
CA LYS A 19 16.31 -3.22 4.99
C LYS A 19 16.41 -1.72 4.73
N HIS A 20 15.42 -1.14 4.06
CA HIS A 20 15.38 0.28 3.75
C HIS A 20 15.33 1.14 5.02
N THR A 21 14.49 0.78 6.00
CA THR A 21 14.46 1.41 7.32
C THR A 21 15.84 1.39 7.99
N ALA A 22 16.59 0.29 7.87
CA ALA A 22 17.95 0.20 8.40
C ALA A 22 18.96 1.12 7.69
N PHE A 23 18.79 1.36 6.39
CA PHE A 23 19.60 2.32 5.64
C PHE A 23 19.28 3.77 6.02
N VAL A 24 18.00 4.11 6.16
CA VAL A 24 17.56 5.47 6.50
C VAL A 24 17.89 5.79 7.96
N HIS A 25 17.59 4.87 8.89
CA HIS A 25 17.77 5.05 10.34
C HIS A 25 18.90 4.19 10.91
N ARG A 26 20.12 4.34 10.36
CA ARG A 26 21.28 3.50 10.71
C ARG A 26 21.54 3.36 12.21
N ARG A 27 21.23 4.37 13.02
CA ARG A 27 21.52 4.38 14.46
C ARG A 27 20.49 3.65 15.31
N THR A 28 19.24 3.62 14.88
CA THR A 28 18.08 3.25 15.73
C THR A 28 17.28 2.09 15.16
N ALA A 29 17.44 1.76 13.88
CA ALA A 29 16.73 0.65 13.26
C ALA A 29 17.16 -0.71 13.82
N ILE A 30 16.21 -1.64 13.85
CA ILE A 30 16.44 -3.04 14.18
C ILE A 30 17.46 -3.62 13.20
N ARG A 31 18.47 -4.31 13.73
CA ARG A 31 19.48 -5.04 12.95
C ARG A 31 19.36 -6.53 13.24
N PRO A 32 18.67 -7.29 12.38
CA PRO A 32 18.58 -8.73 12.56
C PRO A 32 19.97 -9.36 12.61
N LYS A 33 20.19 -10.28 13.55
CA LYS A 33 21.44 -11.01 13.76
C LYS A 33 21.57 -12.23 12.86
N SER A 34 20.50 -12.61 12.16
CA SER A 34 20.46 -13.72 11.21
C SER A 34 19.41 -13.51 10.13
N GLU A 35 19.53 -14.25 9.04
CA GLU A 35 18.51 -14.29 7.98
C GLU A 35 17.16 -14.79 8.50
N LYS A 36 17.18 -15.77 9.41
CA LYS A 36 15.97 -16.30 10.05
C LYS A 36 15.23 -15.23 10.84
N GLU A 37 15.96 -14.46 11.66
CA GLU A 37 15.37 -13.36 12.43
C GLU A 37 14.83 -12.26 11.51
N ALA A 38 15.57 -11.91 10.43
CA ALA A 38 15.08 -10.96 9.43
C ALA A 38 13.78 -11.43 8.77
N GLN A 39 13.68 -12.72 8.46
CA GLN A 39 12.49 -13.33 7.88
C GLN A 39 11.30 -13.31 8.85
N GLU A 40 11.52 -13.60 10.13
CA GLU A 40 10.48 -13.56 11.17
C GLU A 40 9.92 -12.14 11.36
N ILE A 41 10.80 -11.13 11.40
CA ILE A 41 10.40 -9.71 11.45
C ILE A 41 9.61 -9.33 10.19
N ALA A 42 10.11 -9.70 9.00
CA ALA A 42 9.43 -9.43 7.75
C ALA A 42 8.03 -10.06 7.69
N ILE A 43 7.83 -11.28 8.21
CA ILE A 43 6.51 -11.91 8.29
C ILE A 43 5.56 -11.09 9.17
N VAL A 44 6.01 -10.59 10.32
CA VAL A 44 5.20 -9.75 11.21
C VAL A 44 4.80 -8.45 10.51
N TRP A 45 5.76 -7.78 9.88
CA TRP A 45 5.54 -6.53 9.16
C TRP A 45 4.60 -6.74 7.96
N ALA A 46 4.77 -7.81 7.20
CA ALA A 46 3.90 -8.19 6.09
C ALA A 46 2.45 -8.36 6.54
N ARG A 47 2.19 -8.95 7.71
CA ARG A 47 0.82 -9.05 8.25
C ARG A 47 0.20 -7.69 8.55
N MET A 48 1.01 -6.71 8.95
CA MET A 48 0.53 -5.36 9.23
C MET A 48 0.26 -4.61 7.93
N PHE A 49 1.17 -4.68 6.95
CA PHE A 49 1.01 -4.01 5.67
C PHE A 49 -0.14 -4.59 4.83
N ALA A 50 -0.28 -5.91 4.81
CA ALA A 50 -1.31 -6.61 4.04
C ALA A 50 -2.74 -6.25 4.49
N ARG A 51 -2.95 -5.87 5.77
CA ARG A 51 -4.26 -5.38 6.27
C ARG A 51 -4.78 -4.18 5.48
N TYR A 52 -3.87 -3.34 5.00
CA TYR A 52 -4.17 -2.09 4.33
C TYR A 52 -3.91 -2.15 2.82
N LYS A 53 -3.50 -3.33 2.31
CA LYS A 53 -3.13 -3.57 0.91
C LYS A 53 -2.14 -2.51 0.41
N LEU A 54 -1.15 -2.17 1.22
CA LEU A 54 -0.13 -1.16 0.90
C LEU A 54 0.91 -1.78 -0.04
N ASP A 55 1.30 -1.01 -1.05
CA ASP A 55 2.28 -1.43 -2.04
C ASP A 55 3.69 -0.99 -1.60
N LEU A 56 4.70 -1.74 -2.03
CA LEU A 56 6.10 -1.49 -1.65
C LEU A 56 6.54 -0.03 -1.87
N PRO A 57 6.28 0.62 -3.02
CA PRO A 57 6.66 2.02 -3.22
C PRO A 57 6.09 2.99 -2.17
N GLU A 58 4.83 2.79 -1.76
CA GLU A 58 4.18 3.62 -0.74
C GLU A 58 4.84 3.43 0.63
N LEU A 59 5.21 2.19 0.96
CA LEU A 59 5.88 1.84 2.21
C LEU A 59 7.30 2.41 2.28
N LEU A 60 8.04 2.41 1.17
CA LEU A 60 9.38 2.99 1.12
C LEU A 60 9.33 4.52 1.26
N GLU A 61 8.46 5.19 0.50
CA GLU A 61 8.30 6.65 0.63
C GLU A 61 7.80 7.04 2.02
N ALA A 62 6.96 6.23 2.66
CA ALA A 62 6.52 6.45 4.04
C ALA A 62 7.67 6.49 5.05
N VAL A 63 8.66 5.58 4.91
CA VAL A 63 9.86 5.57 5.75
C VAL A 63 10.65 6.86 5.56
N GLU A 64 10.90 7.26 4.31
CA GLU A 64 11.65 8.46 3.97
C GLU A 64 10.95 9.74 4.49
N ARG A 65 9.65 9.86 4.29
CA ARG A 65 8.85 11.01 4.75
C ARG A 65 8.87 11.13 6.27
N ARG A 66 8.73 10.02 6.99
CA ARG A 66 8.79 10.04 8.46
C ARG A 66 10.18 10.45 8.94
N ALA A 67 11.24 9.97 8.28
CA ALA A 67 12.62 10.28 8.65
C ALA A 67 12.96 11.78 8.60
N ILE A 68 12.24 12.57 7.79
CA ILE A 68 12.37 14.02 7.76
C ILE A 68 11.92 14.65 9.09
N LYS A 69 10.93 14.06 9.76
CA LYS A 69 10.28 14.61 10.96
C LYS A 69 10.68 13.91 12.26
N HIS A 70 11.18 12.67 12.18
CA HIS A 70 11.48 11.82 13.32
C HIS A 70 12.87 11.19 13.18
N GLN A 71 13.67 11.24 14.24
CA GLN A 71 15.06 10.75 14.20
C GLN A 71 15.16 9.24 14.44
N ASP A 72 14.23 8.69 15.21
CA ASP A 72 14.11 7.27 15.54
C ASP A 72 13.53 6.46 14.37
N ALA A 73 13.85 5.18 14.32
CA ALA A 73 13.37 4.31 13.25
C ALA A 73 11.88 4.00 13.46
N PRO A 74 11.04 4.05 12.41
CA PRO A 74 9.64 3.70 12.53
C PRO A 74 9.41 2.24 12.89
N GLU A 75 8.41 2.02 13.74
CA GLU A 75 7.72 0.73 13.87
C GLU A 75 6.77 0.50 12.68
N PRO A 76 6.43 -0.76 12.33
CA PRO A 76 5.58 -1.06 11.17
C PRO A 76 4.20 -0.40 11.21
N GLY A 77 3.63 -0.15 12.39
CA GLY A 77 2.37 0.57 12.53
C GLY A 77 2.46 2.03 12.10
N GLU A 78 3.60 2.68 12.35
CA GLU A 78 3.85 4.06 11.92
C GLU A 78 4.07 4.11 10.41
N ILE A 79 4.79 3.14 9.84
CA ILE A 79 4.96 3.02 8.38
C ILE A 79 3.59 2.92 7.70
N VAL A 80 2.65 2.14 8.25
CA VAL A 80 1.28 2.05 7.73
C VAL A 80 0.58 3.41 7.73
N GLN A 81 0.70 4.19 8.81
CA GLN A 81 0.07 5.52 8.89
C GLN A 81 0.59 6.42 7.76
N TRP A 82 1.91 6.55 7.65
CA TRP A 82 2.55 7.40 6.63
C TRP A 82 2.29 6.92 5.21
N ALA A 83 2.28 5.60 4.97
CA ALA A 83 2.00 5.04 3.64
C ALA A 83 0.57 5.31 3.17
N ARG A 84 -0.40 5.37 4.10
CA ARG A 84 -1.77 5.76 3.76
C ARG A 84 -1.87 7.23 3.36
N GLU A 85 -1.08 8.11 3.99
CA GLU A 85 -0.97 9.52 3.60
C GLU A 85 -0.33 9.65 2.21
N VAL A 86 0.75 8.91 1.94
CA VAL A 86 1.39 8.83 0.61
C VAL A 86 0.37 8.41 -0.45
N ARG A 87 -0.37 7.33 -0.21
CA ARG A 87 -1.42 6.84 -1.11
C ARG A 87 -2.50 7.88 -1.38
N GLN A 88 -2.96 8.57 -0.34
CA GLN A 88 -3.98 9.61 -0.48
C GLN A 88 -3.47 10.76 -1.35
N GLU A 89 -2.22 11.17 -1.16
CA GLU A 89 -1.59 12.23 -1.93
C GLU A 89 -1.39 11.82 -3.40
N TRP A 90 -0.88 10.62 -3.64
CA TRP A 90 -0.73 10.07 -4.99
C TRP A 90 -2.07 9.99 -5.72
N SER A 91 -3.12 9.52 -5.02
CA SER A 91 -4.48 9.47 -5.57
C SER A 91 -5.00 10.87 -5.89
N SER A 92 -4.75 11.85 -5.01
CA SER A 92 -5.17 13.24 -5.21
C SER A 92 -4.46 13.89 -6.41
N ARG A 93 -3.16 13.65 -6.57
CA ARG A 93 -2.37 14.11 -7.73
C ARG A 93 -2.87 13.51 -9.04
N ALA A 94 -3.18 12.20 -9.05
CA ALA A 94 -3.73 11.53 -10.23
C ALA A 94 -5.12 12.07 -10.63
N GLN A 95 -5.93 12.55 -9.69
CA GLN A 95 -7.23 13.16 -9.98
C GLN A 95 -7.13 14.63 -10.42
N ALA A 96 -6.05 15.32 -10.04
CA ALA A 96 -5.80 16.71 -10.41
C ALA A 96 -5.29 16.87 -11.85
N ASP A 97 -4.68 15.82 -12.42
CA ASP A 97 -4.27 15.78 -13.82
C ASP A 97 -5.47 15.40 -14.73
N PRO A 98 -5.90 16.30 -15.64
CA PRO A 98 -7.04 16.06 -16.53
C PRO A 98 -6.94 14.79 -17.36
N GLU A 99 -5.74 14.41 -17.82
CA GLU A 99 -5.55 13.19 -18.62
C GLU A 99 -5.69 11.92 -17.77
N GLN A 100 -5.12 11.93 -16.57
CA GLN A 100 -5.22 10.82 -15.62
C GLN A 100 -6.64 10.66 -15.08
N ARG A 101 -7.35 11.77 -14.87
CA ARG A 101 -8.78 11.77 -14.50
C ARG A 101 -9.63 11.10 -15.57
N ALA A 102 -9.44 11.44 -16.84
CA ALA A 102 -10.17 10.82 -17.96
C ALA A 102 -9.89 9.30 -18.06
N LEU A 103 -8.64 8.87 -17.84
CA LEU A 103 -8.27 7.44 -17.78
C LEU A 103 -8.92 6.72 -16.59
N HIS A 104 -9.07 7.39 -15.45
CA HIS A 104 -9.71 6.84 -14.26
C HIS A 104 -11.23 6.70 -14.45
N GLU A 105 -11.89 7.73 -14.97
CA GLU A 105 -13.31 7.73 -15.31
C GLU A 105 -13.62 6.63 -16.34
N ALA A 106 -12.83 6.50 -17.41
CA ALA A 106 -12.99 5.44 -18.41
C ALA A 106 -12.83 4.02 -17.83
N LYS A 107 -11.96 3.82 -16.82
CA LYS A 107 -11.84 2.54 -16.10
C LYS A 107 -13.05 2.24 -15.22
N ILE A 108 -13.61 3.26 -14.57
CA ILE A 108 -14.84 3.13 -13.77
C ILE A 108 -16.01 2.77 -14.68
N ASP A 109 -16.20 3.47 -15.79
CA ASP A 109 -17.27 3.20 -16.76
C ASP A 109 -17.19 1.79 -17.32
N ARG A 110 -15.99 1.33 -17.68
CA ARG A 110 -15.76 -0.05 -18.12
C ARG A 110 -16.11 -1.07 -17.04
N LYS A 111 -15.79 -0.78 -15.78
CA LYS A 111 -16.12 -1.65 -14.65
C LYS A 111 -17.62 -1.69 -14.37
N ILE A 112 -18.32 -0.56 -14.50
CA ILE A 112 -19.78 -0.45 -14.37
C ILE A 112 -20.47 -1.20 -15.51
N ALA A 113 -20.02 -1.02 -16.77
CA ALA A 113 -20.56 -1.73 -17.92
C ALA A 113 -20.38 -3.26 -17.79
N ASN A 114 -19.22 -3.71 -17.32
CA ASN A 114 -18.98 -5.12 -17.05
C ASN A 114 -19.86 -5.63 -15.89
N PHE A 115 -20.09 -4.83 -14.85
CA PHE A 115 -20.95 -5.19 -13.73
C PHE A 115 -22.43 -5.27 -14.13
N ALA A 116 -22.91 -4.33 -14.95
CA ALA A 116 -24.27 -4.31 -15.49
C ALA A 116 -24.51 -5.47 -16.48
N GLY A 117 -23.51 -5.77 -17.34
CA GLY A 117 -23.56 -6.89 -18.27
C GLY A 117 -23.57 -8.25 -17.57
N ASN A 118 -22.92 -8.37 -16.40
CA ASN A 118 -22.86 -9.61 -15.63
C ASN A 118 -24.09 -9.85 -14.73
N PHE A 119 -25.00 -8.87 -14.62
CA PHE A 119 -26.27 -8.97 -13.87
C PHE A 119 -27.53 -8.89 -14.74
N GLY A 120 -27.42 -8.77 -16.07
CA GLY A 120 -28.59 -8.73 -16.96
C GLY A 120 -29.60 -7.63 -16.58
N ILE A 121 -29.13 -6.47 -16.13
CA ILE A 121 -30.03 -5.35 -15.83
C ILE A 121 -30.34 -4.62 -17.14
N GLN A 122 -31.51 -4.90 -17.72
CA GLN A 122 -32.15 -3.99 -18.66
C GLN A 122 -32.56 -2.74 -17.89
N ILE A 123 -31.81 -1.65 -18.05
CA ILE A 123 -32.30 -0.32 -17.67
C ILE A 123 -33.21 0.13 -18.82
N ASP A 124 -34.46 -0.33 -18.79
CA ASP A 124 -35.51 0.21 -19.63
C ASP A 124 -35.81 1.64 -19.17
N GLY A 125 -35.32 2.60 -19.94
CA GLY A 125 -35.64 4.00 -19.80
C GLY A 125 -36.32 4.52 -21.06
N ARG A 126 -37.65 4.58 -21.07
CA ARG A 126 -38.40 5.72 -21.62
C ARG A 126 -39.85 5.75 -21.11
N PRO A 127 -40.38 6.95 -20.77
CA PRO A 127 -41.74 7.14 -20.28
C PRO A 127 -42.73 7.28 -21.46
N ALA A 128 -44.02 7.10 -21.10
CA ALA A 128 -45.28 7.32 -21.84
C ALA A 128 -45.21 7.73 -23.32
#